data_AF-A0A0Q6SA69-F1
#
_entry.id   AF-A0A0Q6SA69-F1
#
_cell.length_a   1.000
_cell.length_b   1.000
_cell.length_c   1.000
_cell.angle_alpha   90.00
_cell.angle_beta   90.00
_cell.angle_gamma   90.00
#
_symmetry.space_group_name_H-M   'P 1'
#
loop_
_entity.id
_entity.type
_entity.pdbx_description
1 polymer ?
#
loop_
_entity_poly.entity_id
_entity_poly.type
_entity_poly.pdbx_seq_one_letter_code
_entity_poly.pdbx_strand_id
1 'polypeptide(L)'
;MNSLKLAALAAAVIFAGSTAHAEDLVFKLKNGTNSVLNNFHASPVGVEKWEDDIFGQQVLNPGETIEITIADGRDVCNYDMRFEFQGDELTTTTDTQNLCELGEYTIEE
;
A
#
# COMPACT_ATOMS: atom_id res chain seq x y z
N MET A 1 -57.47 -35.56 -0.70
CA MET A 1 -56.18 -36.17 -1.06
C MET A 1 -55.87 -35.78 -2.50
N ASN A 2 -54.65 -35.30 -2.75
CA ASN A 2 -54.09 -34.83 -4.03
C ASN A 2 -54.68 -33.56 -4.66
N SER A 3 -53.91 -32.58 -5.12
CA SER A 3 -52.47 -32.32 -5.05
C SER A 3 -52.29 -30.89 -5.53
N LEU A 4 -51.92 -29.99 -4.62
CA LEU A 4 -51.34 -28.71 -4.98
C LEU A 4 -49.90 -28.97 -5.48
N LYS A 5 -49.30 -27.94 -6.11
CA LYS A 5 -47.87 -27.70 -6.36
C LYS A 5 -47.43 -27.93 -7.81
N LEU A 6 -46.67 -27.05 -8.46
CA LEU A 6 -46.18 -25.72 -8.13
C LEU A 6 -45.75 -25.07 -9.47
N ALA A 7 -45.81 -23.75 -9.53
CA ALA A 7 -45.45 -22.93 -10.68
C ALA A 7 -43.98 -23.07 -11.09
N ALA A 8 -43.73 -22.87 -12.38
CA ALA A 8 -42.40 -22.70 -12.95
C ALA A 8 -41.74 -21.42 -12.42
N LEU A 9 -40.47 -21.49 -12.03
CA LEU A 9 -39.56 -20.34 -11.95
C LEU A 9 -38.13 -20.84 -12.16
N ALA A 10 -37.62 -20.64 -13.38
CA ALA A 10 -36.19 -20.72 -13.65
C ALA A 10 -35.55 -19.45 -13.05
N ALA A 11 -34.85 -19.60 -11.92
CA ALA A 11 -34.06 -18.53 -11.34
C ALA A 11 -32.72 -18.44 -12.09
N ALA A 12 -32.60 -17.53 -13.05
CA ALA A 12 -31.31 -17.15 -13.61
C ALA A 12 -30.60 -16.24 -12.60
N VAL A 13 -29.64 -16.81 -11.87
CA VAL A 13 -28.79 -16.04 -10.95
C VAL A 13 -27.73 -15.34 -11.78
N ILE A 14 -27.93 -14.06 -12.07
CA ILE A 14 -26.90 -13.21 -12.68
C ILE A 14 -25.95 -12.81 -11.56
N PHE A 15 -24.83 -13.51 -11.43
CA PHE A 15 -23.71 -13.04 -10.62
C PHE A 15 -23.07 -11.86 -11.35
N ALA A 16 -23.45 -10.64 -10.95
CA ALA A 16 -22.64 -9.46 -11.23
C ALA A 16 -21.36 -9.59 -10.37
N GLY A 17 -20.30 -10.16 -10.93
CA GLY A 17 -18.99 -10.14 -10.30
C GLY A 17 -18.51 -8.69 -10.24
N SER A 18 -18.21 -8.20 -9.04
CA SER A 18 -17.47 -6.96 -8.86
C SER A 18 -16.10 -7.13 -9.52
N THR A 19 -15.79 -6.29 -10.51
CA THR A 19 -14.43 -6.14 -11.00
C THR A 19 -13.64 -5.49 -9.87
N ALA A 20 -12.82 -6.28 -9.17
CA ALA A 20 -11.78 -5.72 -8.32
C ALA A 20 -10.80 -4.99 -9.23
N HIS A 21 -10.84 -3.66 -9.21
CA HIS A 21 -9.85 -2.83 -9.85
C HIS A 21 -8.76 -2.58 -8.80
N ALA A 22 -7.52 -2.99 -9.08
CA ALA A 22 -6.39 -2.55 -8.28
C ALA A 22 -6.28 -1.03 -8.44
N GLU A 23 -6.56 -0.30 -7.37
CA GLU A 23 -6.38 1.15 -7.31
C GLU A 23 -4.91 1.45 -6.99
N ASP A 24 -4.39 2.54 -7.57
CA ASP A 24 -3.06 3.03 -7.19
C ASP A 24 -3.07 3.49 -5.74
N LEU A 25 -2.07 3.10 -4.95
CA LEU A 25 -1.93 3.54 -3.57
C LEU A 25 -1.22 4.90 -3.58
N VAL A 26 -1.92 5.95 -3.11
CA VAL A 26 -1.41 7.32 -3.10
C VAL A 26 -1.44 7.88 -1.69
N PHE A 27 -0.28 8.26 -1.17
CA PHE A 27 -0.14 8.85 0.16
C PHE A 27 1.02 9.85 0.20
N LYS A 28 1.02 10.73 1.21
CA LYS A 28 2.14 11.64 1.45
C LYS A 28 3.16 11.01 2.39
N LEU A 29 4.44 11.08 2.04
CA LEU A 29 5.54 10.71 2.92
C LEU A 29 6.28 11.97 3.37
N LYS A 30 6.33 12.18 4.68
CA LYS A 30 7.09 13.25 5.31
C LYS A 30 8.30 12.68 6.05
N ASN A 31 9.47 13.24 5.80
CA ASN A 31 10.65 12.98 6.61
C ASN A 31 10.62 13.87 7.87
N GLY A 32 10.13 13.34 8.98
CA GLY A 32 10.11 14.05 10.28
C GLY A 32 11.44 13.98 11.04
N THR A 33 12.42 13.25 10.52
CA THR A 33 13.74 13.04 11.15
C THR A 33 14.73 14.15 10.79
N ASN A 34 15.91 14.13 11.40
CA ASN A 34 17.03 15.01 11.06
C ASN A 34 17.98 14.43 9.99
N SER A 35 17.74 13.20 9.53
CA SER A 35 18.57 12.50 8.56
C SER A 35 17.98 12.57 7.13
N VAL A 36 18.82 12.58 6.10
CA VAL A 36 18.36 12.52 4.70
C VAL A 36 17.91 11.10 4.38
N LEU A 37 16.67 10.93 3.89
CA LEU A 37 16.16 9.65 3.44
C LEU A 37 16.60 9.40 1.99
N ASN A 38 17.34 8.31 1.76
CA ASN A 38 17.91 7.97 0.46
C ASN A 38 17.13 6.90 -0.28
N ASN A 39 16.68 5.86 0.43
CA ASN A 39 15.97 4.75 -0.18
C ASN A 39 14.67 4.51 0.59
N PHE A 40 13.60 4.31 -0.17
CA PHE A 40 12.30 3.97 0.36
C PHE A 40 11.79 2.73 -0.37
N HIS A 41 11.60 1.65 0.37
CA HIS A 41 11.04 0.40 -0.13
C HIS A 41 9.66 0.18 0.48
N ALA A 42 8.74 -0.33 -0.32
CA ALA A 42 7.47 -0.85 0.16
C ALA A 42 7.20 -2.21 -0.49
N SER A 43 6.74 -3.17 0.30
CA SER A 43 6.36 -4.50 -0.19
C SER A 43 5.11 -4.99 0.54
N PRO A 44 4.21 -5.75 -0.10
CA PRO A 44 3.08 -6.33 0.64
C PRO A 44 3.54 -7.19 1.80
N VAL A 45 2.76 -7.18 2.88
CA VAL A 45 3.07 -7.96 4.08
C VAL A 45 3.23 -9.45 3.72
N GLY A 46 4.29 -10.07 4.25
CA GLY A 46 4.59 -11.48 4.05
C GLY A 46 5.47 -11.77 2.83
N VAL A 47 5.91 -10.75 2.10
CA VAL A 47 6.98 -10.88 1.10
C VAL A 47 8.34 -10.90 1.83
N GLU A 48 9.12 -11.97 1.65
CA GLU A 48 10.38 -12.16 2.40
C GLU A 48 11.53 -11.23 1.98
N LYS A 49 11.43 -10.60 0.81
CA LYS A 49 12.46 -9.72 0.25
C LYS A 49 11.87 -8.36 -0.08
N TRP A 50 12.56 -7.31 0.32
CA TRP A 50 12.22 -5.95 -0.07
C TRP A 50 12.20 -5.81 -1.58
N GLU A 51 11.18 -5.12 -2.09
CA GLU A 51 11.06 -4.78 -3.50
C GLU A 51 11.94 -3.56 -3.85
N ASP A 52 11.88 -3.15 -5.11
CA ASP A 52 12.73 -2.08 -5.64
C ASP A 52 12.54 -0.76 -4.88
N ASP A 53 13.60 0.06 -4.86
CA ASP A 53 13.55 1.41 -4.27
C ASP A 53 12.63 2.32 -5.08
N ILE A 54 11.65 2.90 -4.40
CA ILE A 54 10.65 3.82 -4.95
C ILE A 54 11.27 5.17 -5.34
N PHE A 55 12.36 5.59 -4.66
CA PHE A 55 12.99 6.89 -4.91
C PHE A 55 13.96 6.88 -6.09
N GLY A 56 14.65 5.77 -6.32
CA GLY A 56 15.65 5.63 -7.37
C GLY A 56 16.86 6.55 -7.13
N GLN A 57 16.90 7.71 -7.79
CA GLN A 57 17.97 8.71 -7.62
C GLN A 57 17.55 9.91 -6.76
N GLN A 58 16.28 9.96 -6.35
CA GLN A 58 15.76 11.02 -5.52
C GLN A 58 16.12 10.80 -4.05
N VAL A 59 16.17 11.87 -3.28
CA VAL A 59 16.27 11.83 -1.81
C VAL A 59 15.18 12.72 -1.20
N LEU A 60 14.86 12.50 0.07
CA LEU A 60 13.93 13.34 0.84
C LEU A 60 14.65 13.94 2.05
N ASN A 61 14.87 15.25 2.04
CA ASN A 61 15.61 15.94 3.10
C ASN A 61 14.78 16.07 4.38
N PRO A 62 15.41 16.35 5.54
CA PRO A 62 14.72 16.64 6.79
C PRO A 62 13.61 17.68 6.64
N GLY A 63 12.42 17.36 7.12
CA GLY A 63 11.22 18.21 7.08
C GLY A 63 10.49 18.25 5.74
N GLU A 64 11.03 17.66 4.68
CA GLU A 64 10.37 17.63 3.37
C GLU A 64 9.22 16.61 3.33
N THR A 65 8.29 16.84 2.39
CA THR A 65 7.15 15.96 2.14
C THR A 65 7.01 15.75 0.64
N ILE A 66 6.74 14.51 0.24
CA ILE A 66 6.49 14.12 -1.14
C ILE A 66 5.23 13.26 -1.24
N GLU A 67 4.56 13.29 -2.38
CA GLU A 67 3.50 12.34 -2.72
C GLU A 67 4.12 11.07 -3.32
N ILE A 68 3.74 9.92 -2.77
CA ILE A 68 4.11 8.60 -3.24
C ILE A 68 2.93 8.02 -4.01
N THR A 69 3.24 7.35 -5.11
CA THR A 69 2.27 6.52 -5.85
C THR A 69 2.87 5.13 -6.03
N ILE A 70 2.18 4.11 -5.53
CA ILE A 70 2.50 2.71 -5.78
C ILE A 70 1.43 2.16 -6.71
N ALA A 71 1.81 1.98 -7.98
CA ALA A 71 0.97 1.49 -9.07
C ALA A 71 1.42 0.07 -9.49
N ASP A 72 1.48 -0.85 -8.53
CA ASP A 72 2.00 -2.22 -8.75
C ASP A 72 0.95 -3.21 -9.28
N GLY A 73 -0.29 -2.75 -9.47
CA GLY A 73 -1.41 -3.51 -10.00
C GLY A 73 -1.96 -4.56 -9.04
N ARG A 74 -1.65 -4.47 -7.74
CA ARG A 74 -2.13 -5.40 -6.71
C ARG A 74 -3.35 -4.84 -5.99
N ASP A 75 -4.25 -5.75 -5.61
CA ASP A 75 -5.41 -5.44 -4.77
C ASP A 75 -5.12 -5.85 -3.32
N VAL A 76 -4.08 -5.25 -2.74
CA VAL A 76 -3.66 -5.44 -1.34
C VAL A 76 -3.38 -4.09 -0.72
N CYS A 77 -3.66 -3.96 0.57
CA CYS A 77 -3.57 -2.67 1.26
C CYS A 77 -2.47 -2.61 2.31
N ASN A 78 -2.12 -3.74 2.92
CA ASN A 78 -1.11 -3.77 3.98
C ASN A 78 0.28 -3.96 3.38
N TYR A 79 1.16 -2.98 3.61
CA TYR A 79 2.54 -3.00 3.16
C TYR A 79 3.48 -2.83 4.33
N ASP A 80 4.59 -3.57 4.26
CA ASP A 80 5.79 -3.29 5.02
C ASP A 80 6.58 -2.20 4.28
N MET A 81 7.00 -1.18 5.01
CA MET A 81 7.78 -0.03 4.57
C MET A 81 9.16 -0.06 5.21
N ARG A 82 10.19 0.25 4.42
CA ARG A 82 11.58 0.35 4.88
C ARG A 82 12.20 1.64 4.39
N PHE A 83 12.82 2.34 5.33
CA PHE A 83 13.40 3.66 5.13
C PHE A 83 14.90 3.58 5.43
N GLU A 84 15.74 3.87 4.44
CA GLU A 84 17.21 3.88 4.60
C GLU A 84 17.75 5.30 4.47
N PHE A 85 18.49 5.72 5.48
CA PHE A 85 18.97 7.08 5.62
C PHE A 85 20.46 7.19 5.30
N GLN A 86 20.88 8.38 4.88
CA GLN A 86 22.29 8.70 4.70
C GLN A 86 22.96 9.07 6.03
N GLY A 87 24.12 8.47 6.29
CA GLY A 87 25.00 8.83 7.40
C GLY A 87 24.89 7.89 8.59
N ASP A 88 25.38 8.36 9.74
CA ASP A 88 25.57 7.54 10.94
C ASP A 88 24.49 7.78 12.02
N GLU A 89 23.68 8.84 11.89
CA GLU A 89 22.72 9.28 12.93
C GLU A 89 21.48 8.39 12.98
N LEU A 90 20.87 8.13 11.82
CA LEU A 90 19.81 7.15 11.65
C LEU A 90 20.19 6.23 10.49
N THR A 91 19.98 4.93 10.64
CA THR A 91 20.43 3.93 9.65
C THR A 91 19.27 3.35 8.86
N THR A 92 18.40 2.59 9.52
CA THR A 92 17.21 2.00 8.88
C THR A 92 16.08 1.91 9.88
N THR A 93 14.88 2.34 9.47
CA THR A 93 13.64 2.06 10.21
C THR A 93 12.62 1.39 9.31
N THR A 94 11.70 0.67 9.92
CA THR A 94 10.67 -0.11 9.24
C THR A 94 9.34 0.04 9.95
N ASP A 95 8.25 0.00 9.20
CA ASP A 95 6.89 0.01 9.74
C ASP A 95 5.93 -0.71 8.80
N THR A 96 4.74 -1.05 9.29
CA THR A 96 3.69 -1.70 8.51
C THR A 96 2.43 -0.84 8.54
N GLN A 97 1.91 -0.48 7.37
CA GLN A 97 0.74 0.40 7.27
C GLN A 97 -0.29 -0.12 6.27
N ASN A 98 -1.56 0.28 6.48
CA ASN A 98 -2.62 0.12 5.51
C ASN A 98 -2.60 1.30 4.54
N LEU A 99 -1.97 1.13 3.38
CA LEU A 99 -1.77 2.20 2.39
C LEU A 99 -3.06 2.62 1.67
N CYS A 100 -4.11 1.78 1.66
CA CYS A 100 -5.41 2.15 1.09
C CYS A 100 -6.14 3.21 1.93
N GLU A 101 -5.85 3.25 3.23
CA GLU A 101 -6.46 4.20 4.18
C GLU A 101 -5.48 5.32 4.59
N LEU A 102 -4.21 5.20 4.19
CA LEU A 102 -3.15 6.12 4.58
C LEU A 102 -3.18 7.38 3.71
N GLY A 103 -3.48 8.52 4.32
CA GLY A 103 -3.35 9.81 3.63
C GLY A 103 -1.93 10.39 3.73
N GLU A 104 -1.32 10.30 4.91
CA GLU A 104 0.01 10.83 5.19
C GLU A 104 0.73 9.96 6.22
N TYR A 105 2.02 9.75 6.02
CA TYR A 105 2.93 9.10 6.94
C TYR A 105 4.09 10.03 7.27
N THR A 106 4.37 10.22 8.55
CA THR A 106 5.56 10.95 9.01
C THR A 106 6.54 9.96 9.62
N ILE A 107 7.77 9.95 9.11
CA ILE A 107 8.84 9.16 9.70
C ILE A 107 9.35 9.88 10.94
N GLU A 108 9.42 9.16 12.05
CA GLU A 108 9.88 9.67 13.34
C GLU A 108 11.16 8.90 13.78
N GLU A 109 11.95 9.51 14.66
CA GLU A 109 13.16 8.91 15.28
C GLU A 109 12.84 8.09 16.53
#